data_AF-A0A3C2D6F2-F1
#
_entry.id   AF-A0A3C2D6F2-F1
#
_cell.length_a   1.000
_cell.length_b   1.000
_cell.length_c   1.000
_cell.angle_alpha   90.00
_cell.angle_beta   90.00
_cell.angle_gamma   90.00
#
_symmetry.space_group_name_H-M   'P 1'
#
loop_
_entity.id
_entity.type
_entity.pdbx_description
1 polymer ?
#
loop_
_entity_poly.entity_id
_entity_poly.type
_entity_poly.pdbx_seq_one_letter_code
_entity_poly.pdbx_strand_id
1 'polypeptide(L)'
;MIITVITFGQNEKSNSLEEITVIPPMFPGTEMIWQGKDVKSIDDFLANNIEFPQKSVNGRLQGTEVIQFVVTPKGELTDFNVINSVCSEIDKEVIRVLEVELNLLW
;
A
#
# COMPACT_ATOMS: atom_id res chain seq x y z
N MET A 1 -4.50 59.25 -6.33
CA MET A 1 -3.22 58.59 -6.00
C MET A 1 -3.55 57.43 -5.08
N ILE A 2 -3.51 56.21 -5.60
CA ILE A 2 -3.89 54.99 -4.86
C ILE A 2 -2.61 54.43 -4.23
N ILE A 3 -2.54 54.32 -2.90
CA ILE A 3 -1.45 53.61 -2.23
C ILE A 3 -2.03 52.28 -1.75
N THR A 4 -1.76 51.22 -2.50
CA THR A 4 -2.09 49.85 -2.12
C THR A 4 -1.03 49.35 -1.14
N VAL A 5 -1.44 49.05 0.08
CA VAL A 5 -0.62 48.39 1.09
C VAL A 5 -0.48 46.92 0.68
N ILE A 6 0.72 46.49 0.33
CA ILE A 6 1.02 45.06 0.13
C ILE A 6 1.34 44.50 1.50
N THR A 7 0.39 43.78 2.10
CA THR A 7 0.59 43.07 3.36
C THR A 7 1.40 41.81 3.09
N PHE A 8 2.52 41.63 3.79
CA PHE A 8 3.24 40.35 3.78
C PHE A 8 2.48 39.32 4.62
N GLY A 9 2.21 38.15 4.04
CA GLY A 9 1.57 37.06 4.78
C GLY A 9 1.45 35.79 3.98
N GLN A 10 2.45 34.91 4.09
CA GLN A 10 2.26 33.53 4.55
C GLN A 10 3.65 32.89 4.74
N ASN A 11 3.95 32.61 6.01
CA ASN A 11 5.01 31.72 6.42
C ASN A 11 4.57 30.30 6.06
N GLU A 12 4.94 29.82 4.88
CA GLU A 12 4.78 28.41 4.57
C GLU A 12 5.86 27.66 5.33
N LYS A 13 5.50 27.16 6.53
CA LYS A 13 6.19 26.00 7.09
C LYS A 13 6.27 24.98 5.97
N SER A 14 7.46 24.76 5.44
CA SER A 14 7.77 23.55 4.69
C SER A 14 7.53 22.42 5.67
N ASN A 15 6.34 21.82 5.62
CA ASN A 15 6.12 20.51 6.19
C ASN A 15 7.09 19.63 5.40
N SER A 16 8.28 19.43 5.96
CA SER A 16 9.14 18.32 5.59
C SER A 16 8.22 17.11 5.64
N LEU A 17 7.87 16.60 4.46
CA LEU A 17 7.22 15.32 4.36
C LEU A 17 8.14 14.38 5.13
N GLU A 18 7.71 13.95 6.32
CA GLU A 18 8.37 12.85 7.00
C GLU A 18 8.23 11.70 6.02
N GLU A 19 9.30 11.46 5.27
CA GLU A 19 9.42 10.31 4.40
C GLU A 19 9.33 9.12 5.34
N ILE A 20 8.11 8.56 5.46
CA ILE A 20 7.87 7.34 6.20
C ILE A 20 8.74 6.31 5.51
N THR A 21 9.91 6.06 6.08
CA THR A 21 10.82 5.03 5.58
C THR A 21 10.17 3.71 5.93
N VAL A 22 9.30 3.25 5.04
CA VAL A 22 8.64 1.95 5.16
C VAL A 22 9.71 0.91 4.90
N ILE A 23 10.27 0.34 5.96
CA ILE A 23 11.04 -0.89 5.85
C ILE A 23 9.99 -1.99 5.75
N PRO A 24 9.79 -2.62 4.57
CA PRO A 24 8.83 -3.70 4.46
C PRO A 24 9.25 -4.82 5.42
N PRO A 25 8.30 -5.44 6.14
CA PRO A 25 8.62 -6.59 6.97
C PRO A 25 9.17 -7.69 6.05
N MET A 26 10.40 -8.12 6.31
CA MET A 26 10.91 -9.32 5.66
C MET A 26 10.20 -10.50 6.31
N PHE A 27 9.34 -11.20 5.55
CA PHE A 27 8.78 -12.46 6.00
C PHE A 27 9.92 -13.50 6.07
N PRO A 28 10.37 -13.93 7.26
CA PRO A 28 11.54 -14.79 7.39
C PRO A 28 11.31 -16.21 6.85
N GLY A 29 10.08 -16.56 6.50
CA GLY A 29 9.71 -17.83 5.88
C GLY A 29 10.00 -17.94 4.38
N THR A 30 10.68 -16.95 3.79
CA THR A 30 10.82 -16.83 2.32
C THR A 30 12.04 -17.57 1.74
N GLU A 31 12.78 -18.31 2.56
CA GLU A 31 13.67 -19.38 2.09
C GLU A 31 13.18 -20.74 2.61
N MET A 32 12.14 -21.29 1.98
CA MET A 32 11.75 -22.69 2.17
C MET A 32 11.94 -23.47 0.86
N ILE A 33 13.00 -24.28 0.80
CA ILE A 33 13.06 -25.42 -0.10
C ILE A 33 12.17 -26.52 0.51
N TRP A 34 10.90 -26.57 0.15
CA TRP A 34 10.02 -27.68 0.52
C TRP A 34 9.97 -28.69 -0.63
N GLN A 35 10.60 -29.85 -0.44
CA GLN A 35 10.65 -30.96 -1.41
C GLN A 35 11.15 -30.57 -2.82
N GLY A 36 12.03 -29.58 -2.94
CA GLY A 36 12.66 -29.21 -4.21
C GLY A 36 11.76 -28.43 -5.19
N LYS A 37 10.72 -27.75 -4.71
CA LYS A 37 9.94 -26.77 -5.48
C LYS A 37 10.08 -25.38 -4.88
N ASP A 38 10.27 -24.38 -5.74
CA ASP A 38 10.21 -22.95 -5.40
C ASP A 38 8.82 -22.62 -4.85
N VAL A 39 8.77 -22.11 -3.61
CA VAL A 39 7.53 -21.65 -2.99
C VAL A 39 7.37 -20.16 -3.32
N LYS A 40 6.19 -19.83 -3.87
CA LYS A 40 5.76 -18.50 -4.30
C LYS A 40 5.72 -17.54 -3.11
N SER A 41 6.42 -16.41 -3.21
CA SER A 41 6.40 -15.36 -2.18
C SER A 41 5.04 -14.66 -2.12
N ILE A 42 4.76 -13.92 -1.04
CA ILE A 42 3.58 -13.05 -0.99
C ILE A 42 3.62 -12.00 -2.11
N ASP A 43 4.81 -11.60 -2.54
CA ASP A 43 5.00 -10.68 -3.66
C ASP A 43 4.53 -11.31 -4.98
N ASP A 44 4.90 -12.56 -5.25
CA ASP A 44 4.43 -13.30 -6.42
C ASP A 44 2.92 -13.50 -6.38
N PHE A 45 2.38 -13.77 -5.19
CA PHE A 45 0.95 -13.92 -5.01
C PHE A 45 0.21 -12.62 -5.34
N LEU A 46 0.65 -11.49 -4.80
CA LEU A 46 0.04 -10.18 -5.08
C LEU A 46 0.17 -9.80 -6.55
N ALA A 47 1.34 -10.02 -7.16
CA ALA A 47 1.59 -9.71 -8.56
C ALA A 47 0.66 -10.48 -9.53
N ASN A 48 0.24 -11.69 -9.16
CA ASN A 48 -0.64 -12.53 -9.98
C ASN A 48 -2.13 -12.27 -9.77
N ASN A 49 -2.53 -11.69 -8.63
CA ASN A 49 -3.95 -11.59 -8.24
C ASN A 49 -4.51 -10.16 -8.20
N ILE A 50 -3.65 -9.13 -8.18
CA ILE A 50 -4.08 -7.74 -8.24
C ILE A 50 -4.53 -7.39 -9.65
N GLU A 51 -5.79 -6.98 -9.80
CA GLU A 51 -6.33 -6.46 -11.05
C GLU A 51 -6.43 -4.93 -11.00
N PHE A 52 -5.66 -4.24 -11.84
CA PHE A 52 -5.68 -2.78 -11.81
C PHE A 52 -7.03 -2.20 -12.28
N PRO A 53 -7.77 -1.45 -11.45
CA PRO A 53 -9.12 -0.98 -11.80
C PRO A 53 -9.13 -0.08 -13.04
N GLN A 54 -10.09 -0.28 -13.95
CA GLN A 54 -10.16 0.47 -15.21
C GLN A 54 -10.24 2.00 -15.02
N LYS A 55 -10.90 2.46 -13.96
CA LYS A 55 -10.96 3.89 -13.63
C LYS A 55 -9.57 4.47 -13.36
N SER A 56 -8.72 3.71 -12.66
CA SER A 56 -7.35 4.09 -12.35
C SER A 56 -6.46 4.07 -13.60
N VAL A 57 -6.66 3.09 -14.50
CA VAL A 57 -5.99 3.06 -15.82
C VAL A 57 -6.32 4.31 -16.63
N ASN A 58 -7.60 4.64 -16.76
CA ASN A 58 -8.06 5.77 -17.56
C ASN A 58 -7.56 7.11 -17.00
N GLY A 59 -7.51 7.21 -15.66
CA GLY A 59 -6.96 8.36 -14.95
C GLY A 59 -5.44 8.42 -14.92
N ARG A 60 -4.73 7.39 -15.42
CA ARG A 60 -3.26 7.23 -15.32
C ARG A 60 -2.76 7.38 -13.88
N LEU A 61 -3.54 6.90 -12.92
CA LEU A 61 -3.21 6.94 -11.50
C LEU A 61 -2.17 5.84 -11.24
N GLN A 62 -1.07 6.18 -10.58
CA GLN A 62 0.02 5.27 -10.26
C GLN A 62 0.75 5.77 -9.02
N GLY A 63 1.41 4.87 -8.30
CA GLY A 63 2.17 5.20 -7.11
C GLY A 63 2.40 3.98 -6.23
N THR A 64 2.90 4.20 -5.04
CA THR A 64 3.15 3.16 -4.05
C THR A 64 2.03 3.15 -3.01
N GLU A 65 1.20 2.12 -3.02
CA GLU A 65 0.18 1.89 -2.00
C GLU A 65 0.83 1.28 -0.75
N VAL A 66 0.55 1.82 0.44
CA VAL A 66 1.08 1.28 1.70
C VAL A 66 -0.08 0.97 2.63
N ILE A 67 -0.27 -0.32 2.90
CA ILE A 67 -1.33 -0.83 3.78
C ILE A 67 -0.69 -1.59 4.93
N GLN A 68 -1.12 -1.26 6.13
CA GLN A 68 -0.82 -1.99 7.35
C GLN A 68 -2.00 -2.90 7.69
N PHE A 69 -1.69 -4.09 8.19
CA PHE A 69 -2.67 -5.04 8.69
C PHE A 69 -2.03 -5.92 9.76
N VAL A 70 -2.88 -6.61 10.54
CA VAL A 70 -2.49 -7.53 11.60
C VAL A 70 -2.76 -8.96 11.15
N VAL A 71 -1.73 -9.80 11.25
CA VAL A 71 -1.83 -11.25 11.04
C VAL A 71 -2.16 -11.92 12.37
N THR A 72 -3.30 -12.58 12.45
CA THR A 72 -3.70 -13.33 13.65
C THR A 72 -2.94 -14.66 13.74
N PRO A 73 -2.89 -15.31 14.92
CA PRO A 73 -2.28 -16.64 15.06
C PRO A 73 -2.90 -17.74 14.19
N LYS A 74 -4.08 -17.50 13.62
CA LYS A 74 -4.78 -18.41 12.70
C LYS A 74 -4.43 -18.16 11.23
N GLY A 75 -3.60 -17.16 10.92
CA GLY A 75 -3.30 -16.76 9.54
C GLY A 75 -4.31 -15.80 8.92
N GLU A 76 -5.38 -15.43 9.64
CA GLU A 76 -6.36 -14.46 9.16
C GLU A 76 -5.75 -13.04 9.20
N LEU A 77 -6.01 -12.25 8.16
CA LEU A 77 -5.64 -10.83 8.10
C LEU A 77 -6.78 -9.96 8.66
N THR A 78 -6.43 -9.03 9.53
CA THR A 78 -7.38 -8.14 10.21
C THR A 78 -6.81 -6.73 10.35
N ASP A 79 -7.64 -5.77 10.76
CA ASP A 79 -7.23 -4.41 11.12
C ASP A 79 -6.48 -3.68 10.00
N PHE A 80 -7.08 -3.67 8.80
CA PHE A 80 -6.54 -2.98 7.62
C PHE A 80 -6.55 -1.46 7.82
N ASN A 81 -5.36 -0.86 7.72
CA ASN A 81 -5.14 0.56 7.82
C ASN A 81 -4.33 1.05 6.60
N VAL A 82 -4.91 1.94 5.81
CA VAL A 82 -4.25 2.52 4.62
C VAL A 82 -3.37 3.68 5.08
N ILE A 83 -2.06 3.49 5.03
CA ILE A 83 -1.06 4.51 5.43
C ILE A 83 -0.82 5.49 4.28
N ASN A 84 -0.69 4.97 3.06
CA ASN A 84 -0.55 5.78 1.85
C ASN A 84 -1.47 5.24 0.76
N SER A 85 -2.39 6.09 0.30
CA SER A 85 -3.36 5.77 -0.75
C SER A 85 -2.96 6.45 -2.05
N VAL A 86 -2.97 5.69 -3.14
CA VAL A 86 -2.89 6.23 -4.50
C VAL A 86 -4.28 6.69 -4.95
N CYS A 87 -5.29 5.82 -4.81
CA CYS A 87 -6.69 6.17 -5.00
C CYS A 87 -7.63 5.10 -4.43
N SER A 88 -8.80 5.52 -3.97
CA SER A 88 -9.79 4.64 -3.32
C SER A 88 -10.16 3.36 -4.07
N GLU A 89 -10.06 3.33 -5.41
CA GLU A 89 -10.33 2.11 -6.18
C GLU A 89 -9.17 1.09 -6.08
N ILE A 90 -7.92 1.56 -6.01
CA ILE A 90 -6.74 0.70 -5.79
C ILE A 90 -6.75 0.19 -4.35
N ASP A 91 -7.00 1.05 -3.36
CA ASP A 91 -7.07 0.66 -1.94
C ASP A 91 -8.01 -0.55 -1.75
N LYS A 92 -9.21 -0.47 -2.35
CA LYS A 92 -10.23 -1.53 -2.28
C LYS A 92 -9.78 -2.82 -2.94
N GLU A 93 -9.11 -2.72 -4.07
CA GLU A 93 -8.63 -3.89 -4.80
C GLU A 93 -7.54 -4.61 -4.02
N VAL A 94 -6.60 -3.87 -3.43
CA VAL A 94 -5.54 -4.47 -2.63
C VAL A 94 -6.13 -5.13 -1.37
N ILE A 95 -7.06 -4.48 -0.68
CA ILE A 95 -7.76 -5.07 0.47
C ILE A 95 -8.52 -6.33 0.05
N ARG A 96 -9.24 -6.32 -1.08
CA ARG A 96 -9.95 -7.48 -1.61
C ARG A 96 -9.01 -8.68 -1.81
N VAL A 97 -7.87 -8.47 -2.46
CA VAL A 97 -6.90 -9.55 -2.70
C VAL A 97 -6.35 -10.11 -1.39
N LEU A 98 -6.04 -9.24 -0.43
CA LEU A 98 -5.54 -9.63 0.88
C LEU A 98 -6.59 -10.42 1.69
N GLU A 99 -7.86 -10.01 1.67
CA GLU A 99 -8.94 -10.67 2.40
C GLU A 99 -9.36 -12.02 1.78
N VAL A 100 -9.47 -12.09 0.46
CA VAL A 100 -10.10 -13.24 -0.22
C VAL A 100 -9.17 -14.44 -0.32
N GLU A 101 -7.91 -14.22 -0.66
CA GLU A 101 -7.04 -15.30 -1.14
C GLU A 101 -5.91 -15.64 -0.16
N LEU A 102 -5.47 -14.68 0.67
CA LEU A 102 -4.41 -14.97 1.64
C LEU A 102 -4.92 -15.79 2.83
N ASN A 103 -6.23 -15.82 3.08
CA ASN A 103 -6.84 -16.66 4.13
C ASN A 103 -6.81 -18.17 3.80
N LEU A 104 -6.48 -18.55 2.57
CA LEU A 104 -6.49 -19.95 2.10
C LEU A 104 -5.10 -20.58 1.99
N LEU A 105 -4.03 -19.81 2.25
CA LEU A 105 -2.64 -20.23 2.02
C LEU A 105 -1.90 -20.67 3.29
N TRP A 106 -2.54 -20.63 4.47
CA TRP A 106 -1.93 -20.96 5.77
C TRP A 106 -2.72 -22.02 6.54
#